data_AF-A0A968JH52-F1
#
_entry.id   AF-A0A968JH52-F1
#
_cell.length_a   1.000
_cell.length_b   1.000
_cell.length_c   1.000
_cell.angle_alpha   90.00
_cell.angle_beta   90.00
_cell.angle_gamma   90.00
#
_symmetry.space_group_name_H-M   'P 1'
#
loop_
_entity.id
_entity.type
_entity.pdbx_description
1 polymer ?
#
loop_
_entity_poly.entity_id
_entity_poly.type
_entity_poly.pdbx_seq_one_letter_code
_entity_poly.pdbx_strand_id
1 'polypeptide(L)'
;MNKITYEGTRLNKPIAGIQLDFSALAKGYGVDEVGRYLEGKGINNYMVEIGGEARAKGKNDKGEYWNMGVNTPDERAKMTDLVAAIRLIDESIATSGNYRNFYEVEGIKYSHTINPRTGFPERNTLLSATIIAENCMLADALATTCMVLGLEEAKN
;
A
#
# COMPACT_ATOMS: atom_id res chain seq x y z
N MET A 1 15.66 -12.65 -16.83
CA MET A 1 16.99 -12.01 -16.72
C MET A 1 16.87 -10.80 -15.80
N ASN A 2 17.64 -10.76 -14.71
CA ASN A 2 17.60 -9.64 -13.77
C ASN A 2 18.30 -8.43 -14.40
N LYS A 3 17.54 -7.35 -14.64
CA LYS A 3 18.05 -6.10 -15.24
C LYS A 3 18.76 -5.19 -14.22
N ILE A 4 18.71 -5.57 -12.94
CA ILE A 4 19.31 -4.88 -11.79
C ILE A 4 19.90 -5.96 -10.89
N THR A 5 21.11 -5.76 -10.36
CA THR A 5 21.72 -6.64 -9.36
C THR A 5 22.03 -5.86 -8.09
N TYR A 6 22.05 -6.57 -6.96
CA TYR A 6 22.31 -6.03 -5.63
C TYR A 6 23.45 -6.79 -4.97
N GLU A 7 24.46 -6.08 -4.49
CA GLU A 7 25.66 -6.62 -3.85
C GLU A 7 25.99 -5.81 -2.59
N GLY A 8 25.75 -6.39 -1.41
CA GLY A 8 26.02 -5.71 -0.13
C GLY A 8 25.14 -4.48 0.04
N THR A 9 25.70 -3.27 -0.11
CA THR A 9 24.97 -2.00 -0.05
C THR A 9 24.94 -1.28 -1.40
N ARG A 10 25.29 -1.99 -2.49
CA ARG A 10 25.42 -1.43 -3.84
C ARG A 10 24.37 -2.03 -4.77
N LEU A 11 23.74 -1.16 -5.56
CA LEU A 11 22.87 -1.53 -6.68
C LEU A 11 23.59 -1.27 -8.00
N ASN A 12 23.61 -2.26 -8.89
CA ASN A 12 24.16 -2.12 -10.23
C ASN A 12 23.02 -2.07 -11.26
N LYS A 13 23.08 -1.07 -12.15
CA LYS A 13 22.11 -0.81 -13.21
C LYS A 13 22.84 -0.76 -14.57
N PRO A 14 23.09 -1.92 -15.21
CA PRO A 14 23.92 -1.98 -16.40
C PRO A 14 23.29 -1.34 -17.65
N ILE A 15 21.98 -1.10 -17.64
CA ILE A 15 21.25 -0.49 -18.76
C ILE A 15 21.05 1.00 -18.47
N ALA A 16 21.61 1.86 -19.33
CA ALA A 16 21.43 3.30 -19.27
C ALA A 16 19.93 3.65 -19.38
N GLY A 17 19.47 4.58 -18.54
CA GLY A 17 18.08 5.04 -18.52
C GLY A 17 17.12 4.26 -17.62
N ILE A 18 17.52 3.12 -17.03
CA ILE A 18 16.71 2.50 -15.97
C ILE A 18 16.52 3.50 -14.82
N GLN A 19 15.31 3.61 -14.30
CA GLN A 19 14.98 4.34 -13.08
C GLN A 19 14.37 3.38 -12.05
N LEU A 20 14.59 3.69 -10.78
CA LEU A 20 13.96 2.98 -9.66
C LEU A 20 12.89 3.90 -9.10
N ASP A 21 11.67 3.40 -9.05
CA ASP A 21 10.53 4.06 -8.43
C ASP A 21 10.05 3.17 -7.28
N PHE A 22 10.00 3.74 -6.08
CA PHE A 22 9.60 3.06 -4.85
C PHE A 22 8.23 3.51 -4.35
N SER A 23 7.47 4.26 -5.16
CA SER A 23 6.19 4.86 -4.75
C SER A 23 5.17 3.84 -4.24
N ALA A 24 5.26 2.59 -4.71
CA ALA A 24 4.38 1.47 -4.33
C ALA A 24 4.74 0.78 -3.00
N LEU A 25 5.80 1.20 -2.31
CA LEU A 25 6.21 0.62 -1.02
C LEU A 25 6.86 1.61 -0.04
N ALA A 26 7.24 2.80 -0.51
CA ALA A 26 8.01 3.76 0.27
C ALA A 26 7.21 4.35 1.43
N LYS A 27 5.89 4.52 1.28
CA LYS A 27 5.02 4.97 2.37
C LYS A 27 4.94 3.92 3.47
N GLY A 28 4.67 2.67 3.09
CA GLY A 28 4.69 1.54 4.02
C GLY A 28 6.03 1.41 4.74
N TYR A 29 7.15 1.56 4.03
CA TYR A 29 8.48 1.57 4.65
C TYR A 29 8.65 2.72 5.66
N GLY A 30 8.16 3.92 5.35
CA GLY A 30 8.17 5.06 6.27
C GLY A 30 7.38 4.80 7.55
N VAL A 31 6.18 4.21 7.42
CA VAL A 31 5.33 3.80 8.56
C VAL A 31 6.10 2.83 9.46
N ASP A 32 6.75 1.84 8.86
CA ASP A 32 7.54 0.84 9.55
C ASP A 32 8.75 1.45 10.30
N GLU A 33 9.47 2.40 9.70
CA GLU A 33 10.60 3.09 10.35
C GLU A 33 10.16 3.93 11.54
N VAL A 34 9.03 4.66 11.43
CA VAL A 34 8.47 5.41 12.56
C VAL A 34 8.03 4.46 13.68
N GLY A 35 7.40 3.32 13.34
CA GLY A 35 7.07 2.28 14.31
C GLY A 35 8.30 1.76 15.06
N ARG A 36 9.37 1.41 14.33
CA ARG A 36 10.67 1.00 14.92
C ARG A 36 11.24 2.06 15.84
N TYR A 37 11.18 3.33 15.45
CA TYR A 37 11.65 4.43 16.28
C TYR A 37 10.88 4.51 17.60
N LEU A 38 9.55 4.43 17.57
CA LEU A 38 8.70 4.45 18.78
C LEU A 38 9.03 3.27 19.71
N GLU A 39 9.19 2.08 19.15
CA GLU A 39 9.56 0.88 19.91
C GLU A 39 10.94 1.02 20.56
N GLY A 40 11.92 1.60 19.83
CA GLY A 40 13.24 1.94 20.38
C GLY A 40 13.19 2.97 21.51
N LYS A 41 12.10 3.72 21.66
CA LYS A 41 11.82 4.62 22.79
C LYS A 41 11.00 3.98 23.90
N GLY A 42 10.69 2.68 23.80
CA GLY A 42 9.86 1.97 24.77
C GLY A 42 8.36 2.22 24.63
N ILE A 43 7.91 2.87 23.55
CA ILE A 43 6.50 3.13 23.27
C ILE A 43 5.93 1.91 22.56
N ASN A 44 5.07 1.17 23.26
CA ASN A 44 4.50 -0.10 22.78
C ASN A 44 2.99 -0.03 22.46
N ASN A 45 2.40 1.15 22.58
CA ASN A 45 1.00 1.42 22.29
C ASN A 45 0.92 2.58 21.31
N TYR A 46 0.74 2.31 20.02
CA TYR A 46 0.73 3.34 18.99
C TYR A 46 -0.06 2.91 17.75
N MET A 47 -0.46 3.91 16.97
CA MET A 47 -0.81 3.76 15.56
C MET A 47 -0.02 4.82 14.78
N VAL A 48 0.70 4.39 13.76
CA VAL A 48 1.36 5.26 12.77
C VAL A 48 0.58 5.14 11.48
N GLU A 49 0.27 6.27 10.86
CA GLU A 49 -0.43 6.33 9.57
C GLU A 49 0.24 7.38 8.67
N ILE A 50 0.49 7.02 7.41
CA ILE A 50 1.06 7.91 6.39
C ILE A 50 0.36 7.64 5.05
N GLY A 51 -0.60 8.48 4.68
CA GLY A 51 -1.18 8.47 3.34
C GLY A 51 -2.12 7.30 3.05
N GLY A 52 -2.73 6.73 4.08
CA GLY A 52 -3.64 5.58 4.05
C GLY A 52 -3.00 4.28 4.54
N GLU A 53 -1.67 4.20 4.56
CA GLU A 53 -0.89 3.08 5.08
C GLU A 53 -0.68 3.22 6.58
N ALA A 54 -0.89 2.16 7.33
CA ALA A 54 -0.81 2.20 8.78
C ALA A 54 -0.16 0.96 9.42
N ARG A 55 0.42 1.16 10.60
CA ARG A 55 0.90 0.11 11.51
C ARG A 55 0.38 0.41 12.91
N ALA A 56 -0.19 -0.60 13.56
CA ALA A 56 -0.67 -0.51 14.92
C ALA A 56 0.08 -1.48 15.83
N LYS A 57 0.36 -1.04 17.07
CA LYS A 57 0.90 -1.89 18.13
C LYS A 57 0.18 -1.62 19.45
N GLY A 58 -0.08 -2.68 20.20
CA GLY A 58 -0.72 -2.61 21.51
C GLY A 58 -2.15 -2.09 21.44
N LYS A 59 -2.51 -1.28 22.44
CA LYS A 59 -3.89 -0.81 22.67
C LYS A 59 -3.97 0.71 22.71
N ASN A 60 -5.13 1.26 22.36
CA ASN A 60 -5.42 2.68 22.50
C ASN A 60 -5.64 3.10 23.97
N ASP A 61 -5.93 4.37 24.20
CA ASP A 61 -6.21 4.98 25.50
C ASP A 61 -7.42 4.38 26.24
N LYS A 62 -8.29 3.66 25.53
CA LYS A 62 -9.44 2.92 26.07
C LYS A 62 -9.13 1.47 26.43
N GLY A 63 -7.90 1.00 26.20
CA GLY A 63 -7.50 -0.40 26.43
C GLY A 63 -8.01 -1.38 25.36
N GLU A 64 -8.42 -0.87 24.21
CA GLU A 64 -8.89 -1.64 23.05
C GLU A 64 -7.81 -1.70 21.97
N TYR A 65 -7.82 -2.77 21.16
CA TYR A 65 -6.97 -2.80 19.98
C TYR A 65 -7.38 -1.73 18.98
N TRP A 66 -6.40 -1.22 18.24
CA TRP A 66 -6.63 -0.18 17.26
C TRP A 66 -7.52 -0.67 16.13
N ASN A 67 -8.41 0.19 15.63
CA ASN A 67 -9.24 -0.07 14.47
C ASN A 67 -8.86 0.89 13.35
N MET A 68 -8.71 0.37 12.14
CA MET A 68 -8.51 1.16 10.92
C MET A 68 -9.74 1.06 10.03
N GLY A 69 -10.26 2.20 9.60
CA GLY A 69 -11.37 2.26 8.65
C GLY A 69 -10.90 1.98 7.22
N VAL A 70 -11.64 1.13 6.51
CA VAL A 70 -11.50 0.97 5.06
C VAL A 70 -12.58 1.79 4.39
N ASN A 71 -12.16 2.76 3.60
CA ASN A 71 -13.06 3.69 2.95
C ASN A 71 -13.81 3.03 1.79
N THR A 72 -15.07 3.41 1.60
CA THR A 72 -15.88 2.97 0.46
C THR A 72 -15.19 3.34 -0.85
N PRO A 73 -14.92 2.37 -1.74
CA PRO A 73 -14.19 2.59 -2.99
C PRO A 73 -15.11 3.19 -4.07
N ASP A 74 -15.64 4.38 -3.80
CA ASP A 74 -16.52 5.14 -4.68
C ASP A 74 -16.02 6.58 -4.79
N GLU A 75 -16.07 7.15 -6.00
CA GLU A 75 -15.63 8.53 -6.30
C GLU A 75 -16.39 9.60 -5.49
N ARG A 76 -17.64 9.32 -5.13
CA ARG A 76 -18.52 10.21 -4.37
C ARG A 76 -18.45 9.95 -2.87
N ALA A 77 -17.78 8.88 -2.44
CA ALA A 77 -17.63 8.56 -1.03
C ALA A 77 -16.76 9.61 -0.32
N LYS A 78 -17.27 10.13 0.79
CA LYS A 78 -16.50 10.94 1.73
C LYS A 78 -15.46 10.06 2.42
N MET A 79 -14.42 10.67 2.99
CA MET A 79 -13.42 9.94 3.79
C MET A 79 -14.04 9.21 4.99
N THR A 80 -15.18 9.69 5.47
CA THR A 80 -15.93 9.12 6.60
C THR A 80 -16.81 7.94 6.21
N ASP A 81 -17.02 7.70 4.91
CA ASP A 81 -17.88 6.62 4.44
C ASP A 81 -17.07 5.33 4.44
N LEU A 82 -17.23 4.50 5.46
CA LEU A 82 -16.45 3.27 5.62
C LEU A 82 -17.24 2.07 5.14
N VAL A 83 -16.61 1.21 4.34
CA VAL A 83 -17.15 -0.10 3.98
C VAL A 83 -16.83 -1.15 5.04
N ALA A 84 -15.73 -0.97 5.78
CA ALA A 84 -15.33 -1.84 6.87
C ALA A 84 -14.51 -1.09 7.92
N ALA A 85 -14.44 -1.64 9.14
CA ALA A 85 -13.48 -1.27 10.16
C ALA A 85 -12.72 -2.52 10.58
N ILE A 86 -11.40 -2.49 10.44
CA ILE A 86 -10.52 -3.63 10.66
C ILE A 86 -9.78 -3.43 11.98
N ARG A 87 -9.94 -4.39 12.89
CA ARG A 87 -9.17 -4.45 14.13
C ARG A 87 -7.76 -4.97 13.83
N LEU A 88 -6.74 -4.22 14.23
CA LEU A 88 -5.33 -4.58 14.05
C LEU A 88 -4.71 -5.02 15.37
N ILE A 89 -4.06 -6.18 15.39
CA ILE A 89 -3.37 -6.71 16.57
C ILE A 89 -1.89 -6.85 16.23
N ASP A 90 -1.11 -5.81 16.54
CA ASP A 90 0.33 -5.73 16.22
C ASP A 90 0.64 -5.94 14.72
N GLU A 91 -0.25 -5.43 13.86
CA GLU A 91 -0.27 -5.62 12.42
C GLU A 91 -0.20 -4.30 11.66
N SER A 92 0.10 -4.39 10.37
CA SER A 92 0.06 -3.29 9.42
C SER A 92 -1.03 -3.49 8.38
N ILE A 93 -1.54 -2.39 7.83
CA ILE A 93 -2.57 -2.38 6.80
C ILE A 93 -2.24 -1.32 5.75
N ALA A 94 -2.48 -1.64 4.49
CA ALA A 94 -2.34 -0.71 3.38
C ALA A 94 -3.50 -0.89 2.40
N THR A 95 -3.88 0.19 1.70
CA THR A 95 -4.94 0.15 0.70
C THR A 95 -4.51 0.87 -0.58
N SER A 96 -4.52 0.15 -1.69
CA SER A 96 -4.38 0.72 -3.03
C SER A 96 -5.74 0.77 -3.72
N GLY A 97 -6.02 1.82 -4.48
CA GLY A 97 -7.30 1.98 -5.15
C GLY A 97 -7.25 2.89 -6.37
N ASN A 98 -8.09 2.59 -7.36
CA ASN A 98 -8.15 3.28 -8.64
C ASN A 98 -9.31 4.29 -8.73
N TYR A 99 -10.09 4.46 -7.67
CA TYR A 99 -11.32 5.26 -7.65
C TYR A 99 -11.12 6.74 -7.31
N ARG A 100 -9.90 7.18 -6.98
CA ARG A 100 -9.58 8.60 -6.68
C ARG A 100 -8.48 9.19 -7.55
N ASN A 101 -7.51 8.37 -7.91
CA ASN A 101 -6.36 8.77 -8.72
C ASN A 101 -6.41 8.04 -10.07
N PHE A 102 -7.19 8.57 -10.99
CA PHE A 102 -7.26 8.12 -12.39
C PHE A 102 -7.29 9.34 -13.32
N TYR A 103 -6.93 9.13 -14.58
CA TYR A 103 -7.10 10.12 -15.64
C TYR A 103 -8.05 9.57 -16.72
N GLU A 104 -8.88 10.42 -17.30
CA GLU A 104 -9.86 10.02 -18.32
C GLU A 104 -9.44 10.57 -19.69
N VAL A 105 -9.34 9.69 -20.69
CA VAL A 105 -9.07 10.07 -22.09
C VAL A 105 -10.10 9.37 -22.97
N GLU A 106 -10.88 10.14 -23.73
CA GLU A 106 -11.93 9.64 -24.63
C GLU A 106 -12.98 8.73 -23.94
N GLY A 107 -13.34 9.06 -22.68
CA GLY A 107 -14.29 8.27 -21.90
C GLY A 107 -13.71 7.02 -21.25
N ILE A 108 -12.40 6.77 -21.40
CA ILE A 108 -11.69 5.63 -20.80
C ILE A 108 -10.90 6.12 -19.59
N LYS A 109 -11.16 5.51 -18.42
CA LYS A 109 -10.40 5.76 -17.18
C LYS A 109 -9.12 4.93 -17.18
N TYR A 110 -8.00 5.58 -16.89
CA TYR A 110 -6.68 4.98 -16.75
C TYR A 110 -6.22 5.13 -15.30
N SER A 111 -5.81 4.01 -14.69
CA SER A 111 -5.19 4.02 -13.37
C SER A 111 -3.79 4.64 -13.42
N HIS A 112 -3.24 5.00 -12.26
CA HIS A 112 -1.84 5.42 -12.14
C HIS A 112 -0.87 4.23 -12.07
N THR A 113 -1.40 3.01 -12.00
CA THR A 113 -0.62 1.78 -11.85
C THR A 113 -0.26 1.21 -13.21
N ILE A 114 1.03 1.08 -13.51
CA ILE A 114 1.51 0.53 -14.78
C ILE A 114 1.65 -0.99 -14.68
N ASN A 115 1.12 -1.72 -15.66
CA ASN A 115 1.38 -3.14 -15.79
C ASN A 115 2.75 -3.38 -16.44
N PRO A 116 3.71 -4.00 -15.73
CA PRO A 116 5.06 -4.20 -16.26
C PRO A 116 5.11 -5.21 -17.42
N ARG A 117 4.07 -6.04 -17.61
CA ARG A 117 3.96 -6.96 -18.76
C ARG A 117 3.62 -6.22 -20.05
N THR A 118 2.84 -5.12 -19.98
CA THR A 118 2.36 -4.37 -21.15
C THR A 118 3.07 -3.03 -21.34
N GLY A 119 3.56 -2.41 -20.27
CA GLY A 119 4.11 -1.05 -20.27
C GLY A 119 3.04 0.05 -20.26
N PHE A 120 1.76 -0.31 -20.09
CA PHE A 120 0.62 0.61 -20.07
C PHE A 120 -0.08 0.60 -18.71
N PRO A 121 -0.89 1.63 -18.40
CA PRO A 121 -1.78 1.61 -17.25
C PRO A 121 -2.64 0.35 -17.21
N GLU A 122 -2.70 -0.29 -16.05
CA GLU A 122 -3.50 -1.49 -15.87
C GLU A 122 -4.99 -1.17 -15.97
N ARG A 123 -5.72 -2.06 -16.66
CA ARG A 123 -7.15 -1.95 -16.90
C ARG A 123 -7.85 -3.18 -16.33
N ASN A 124 -8.33 -3.07 -15.10
CA ASN A 124 -9.16 -4.09 -14.49
C ASN A 124 -10.33 -3.47 -13.71
N THR A 125 -11.25 -4.33 -13.28
CA THR A 125 -12.45 -3.94 -12.52
C THR A 125 -12.22 -3.89 -11.02
N LEU A 126 -10.99 -4.13 -10.55
CA LEU A 126 -10.65 -4.08 -9.13
C LEU A 126 -10.59 -2.61 -8.69
N LEU A 127 -11.52 -2.20 -7.84
CA LEU A 127 -11.62 -0.81 -7.38
C LEU A 127 -10.60 -0.50 -6.28
N SER A 128 -10.36 -1.47 -5.40
CA SER A 128 -9.55 -1.34 -4.20
C SER A 128 -9.00 -2.70 -3.76
N ALA A 129 -7.79 -2.71 -3.21
CA ALA A 129 -7.19 -3.84 -2.52
C ALA A 129 -6.67 -3.37 -1.16
N THR A 130 -7.18 -3.96 -0.08
CA THR A 130 -6.71 -3.72 1.30
C THR A 130 -5.99 -4.95 1.80
N ILE A 131 -4.73 -4.80 2.19
CA ILE A 131 -3.86 -5.88 2.64
C ILE A 131 -3.47 -5.66 4.09
N ILE A 132 -3.56 -6.72 4.90
CA ILE A 132 -3.04 -6.78 6.26
C ILE A 132 -1.77 -7.64 6.23
N ALA A 133 -0.70 -7.18 6.85
CA ALA A 133 0.57 -7.91 6.91
C ALA A 133 1.37 -7.58 8.19
N GLU A 134 2.43 -8.34 8.41
CA GLU A 134 3.36 -8.16 9.55
C GLU A 134 4.11 -6.81 9.54
N ASN A 135 4.30 -6.23 8.34
CA ASN A 135 4.93 -4.94 8.14
C ASN A 135 4.24 -4.16 7.02
N CYS A 136 4.30 -2.84 7.11
CA CYS A 136 3.52 -1.94 6.29
C CYS A 136 4.11 -1.82 4.88
N MET A 137 5.42 -1.90 4.72
CA MET A 137 6.09 -1.94 3.41
C MET A 137 5.58 -3.12 2.56
N LEU A 138 5.45 -4.31 3.16
CA LEU A 138 4.91 -5.49 2.50
C LEU A 138 3.44 -5.32 2.16
N ALA A 139 2.63 -4.80 3.08
CA ALA A 139 1.22 -4.52 2.82
C ALA A 139 1.03 -3.57 1.64
N ASP A 140 1.79 -2.48 1.58
CA ASP A 140 1.76 -1.45 0.52
C ASP A 140 2.13 -2.04 -0.85
N ALA A 141 3.25 -2.80 -0.89
CA ALA A 141 3.70 -3.47 -2.10
C ALA A 141 2.68 -4.51 -2.62
N LEU A 142 2.09 -5.29 -1.72
CA LEU A 142 1.09 -6.29 -2.08
C LEU A 142 -0.22 -5.65 -2.53
N ALA A 143 -0.66 -4.56 -1.89
CA ALA A 143 -1.86 -3.84 -2.30
C ALA A 143 -1.72 -3.34 -3.74
N THR A 144 -0.58 -2.73 -4.08
CA THR A 144 -0.29 -2.30 -5.45
C THR A 144 -0.22 -3.50 -6.40
N THR A 145 0.40 -4.61 -5.97
CA THR A 145 0.49 -5.83 -6.78
C THR A 145 -0.89 -6.40 -7.11
N CYS A 146 -1.81 -6.45 -6.15
CA CYS A 146 -3.19 -6.88 -6.39
C CYS A 146 -3.89 -5.97 -7.41
N MET A 147 -3.65 -4.65 -7.35
CA MET A 147 -4.19 -3.71 -8.34
C MET A 147 -3.62 -3.94 -9.74
N VAL A 148 -2.38 -4.43 -9.89
CA VAL A 148 -1.79 -4.83 -11.18
C VAL A 148 -2.36 -6.15 -11.68
N LEU A 149 -2.43 -7.16 -10.79
CA LEU A 149 -2.88 -8.51 -11.14
C LEU A 149 -4.37 -8.57 -11.48
N GLY A 150 -5.17 -7.69 -10.87
CA GLY A 150 -6.63 -7.75 -10.96
C GLY A 150 -7.20 -8.89 -10.11
N LEU A 151 -8.53 -8.91 -10.02
CA LEU A 151 -9.26 -9.72 -9.04
C LEU A 151 -8.98 -11.23 -9.14
N GLU A 152 -8.90 -11.78 -10.36
CA GLU A 152 -8.80 -13.23 -10.55
C GLU A 152 -7.40 -13.76 -10.24
N GLU A 153 -6.34 -13.06 -10.66
CA GLU A 153 -4.96 -13.44 -10.31
C GLU A 153 -4.65 -13.16 -8.83
N ALA A 154 -5.20 -12.08 -8.25
CA ALA A 154 -4.90 -11.68 -6.87
C ALA A 154 -5.53 -12.57 -5.77
N LYS A 155 -6.54 -13.38 -6.11
CA LYS A 155 -7.23 -14.28 -5.16
C LYS A 155 -6.50 -15.60 -4.90
N ASN A 156 -5.55 -15.97 -5.76
CA ASN A 156 -4.85 -17.26 -5.71
C ASN A 156 -3.52 -17.16 -4.97
#